data_AF-E2BUI9-F1
#
_entry.id   AF-E2BUI9-F1
#
_cell.length_a   1.000
_cell.length_b   1.000
_cell.length_c   1.000
_cell.angle_alpha   90.00
_cell.angle_beta   90.00
_cell.angle_gamma   90.00
#
_symmetry.space_group_name_H-M   'P 1'
#
loop_
_entity.id
_entity.type
_entity.pdbx_description
1 polymer ?
#
loop_
_entity_poly.entity_id
_entity_poly.type
_entity_poly.pdbx_seq_one_letter_code
_entity_poly.pdbx_strand_id
1 'polypeptide(L)'
;RVPNTAAVTTAERGQYKDLLAEAKRKIDLTRIGTEKIKTRVGATGALVLEIPGEERSKQADLLADKLKEVLTDRAKISRPQKMGELRLKGLEISTSESEAAEAVAKVGGCQVGEVKTGRMRVAWNNYRTLWVQCPLAAAKKIAETGNIKIGWTQTKVELLQARALQCFKCLERGHVQINCKSSNDRRANCYRCGEPGHLARDCSS
;
A
#
# COMPACT_ATOMS: atom_id res chain seq x y z
N ARG A 1 -4.01 7.98 -14.16
CA ARG A 1 -4.69 6.72 -14.51
C ARG A 1 -4.84 5.82 -13.28
N VAL A 2 -6.05 5.50 -12.83
CA VAL A 2 -6.29 4.52 -11.76
C VAL A 2 -5.99 3.13 -12.34
N PRO A 3 -5.22 2.26 -11.66
CA PRO A 3 -4.92 0.93 -12.20
C PRO A 3 -6.20 0.09 -12.21
N ASN A 4 -6.50 -0.50 -13.36
CA ASN A 4 -7.68 -1.33 -13.63
C ASN A 4 -7.45 -2.81 -13.23
N THR A 5 -6.64 -3.08 -12.19
CA THR A 5 -5.94 -4.37 -12.07
C THR A 5 -5.91 -4.84 -10.63
N ALA A 6 -6.27 -6.09 -10.35
CA ALA A 6 -6.18 -6.59 -9.00
C ALA A 6 -5.94 -8.12 -8.94
N ALA A 7 -4.69 -8.45 -8.63
CA ALA A 7 -4.15 -9.52 -7.80
C ALA A 7 -2.64 -9.59 -8.13
N VAL A 8 -1.77 -9.46 -7.13
CA VAL A 8 -0.33 -9.67 -7.29
C VAL A 8 0.01 -11.02 -6.69
N THR A 9 0.61 -11.91 -7.47
CA THR A 9 1.34 -13.07 -6.97
C THR A 9 2.82 -12.70 -6.94
N THR A 10 3.35 -12.44 -5.75
CA THR A 10 4.81 -12.36 -5.56
C THR A 10 5.31 -13.76 -5.23
N ALA A 11 5.98 -14.36 -6.21
CA ALA A 11 6.74 -15.60 -6.06
C ALA A 11 8.15 -15.39 -6.65
N GLU A 12 9.08 -16.28 -6.34
CA GLU A 12 10.42 -16.22 -6.91
C GLU A 12 10.37 -16.30 -8.45
N ARG A 13 11.25 -15.54 -9.10
CA ARG A 13 11.40 -15.54 -10.56
C ARG A 13 11.68 -16.98 -11.03
N GLY A 14 10.68 -17.62 -11.61
CA GLY A 14 10.78 -18.99 -12.14
C GLY A 14 9.59 -19.88 -11.78
N GLN A 15 8.96 -19.68 -10.63
CA GLN A 15 7.86 -20.53 -10.15
C GLN A 15 6.47 -20.08 -10.63
N TYR A 16 6.39 -18.99 -11.40
CA TYR A 16 5.10 -18.44 -11.87
C TYR A 16 4.30 -19.43 -12.72
N LYS A 17 4.97 -20.27 -13.50
CA LYS A 17 4.32 -21.27 -14.36
C LYS A 17 3.56 -22.30 -13.50
N ASP A 18 4.20 -22.82 -12.48
CA ASP A 18 3.63 -23.87 -11.62
C ASP A 18 2.53 -23.31 -10.73
N LEU A 19 2.73 -22.12 -10.16
CA LEU A 19 1.72 -21.44 -9.34
C LEU A 19 0.47 -21.08 -10.15
N LEU A 20 0.64 -20.60 -11.39
CA LEU A 20 -0.50 -20.33 -12.27
C LEU A 20 -1.19 -21.61 -12.73
N ALA A 21 -0.45 -22.68 -12.99
CA ALA A 21 -1.02 -23.97 -13.36
C ALA A 21 -1.87 -24.53 -12.22
N GLU A 22 -1.39 -24.44 -10.98
CA GLU A 22 -2.13 -24.86 -9.79
C GLU A 22 -3.37 -23.99 -9.54
N ALA A 23 -3.21 -22.66 -9.62
CA ALA A 23 -4.34 -21.73 -9.51
C ALA A 23 -5.42 -22.03 -10.55
N LYS A 24 -5.06 -22.30 -11.80
CA LYS A 24 -6.00 -22.67 -12.87
C LYS A 24 -6.72 -24.00 -12.63
N ARG A 25 -6.10 -24.96 -11.94
CA ARG A 25 -6.74 -26.26 -11.61
C ARG A 25 -7.78 -26.12 -10.50
N LYS A 26 -7.53 -25.23 -9.54
CA LYS A 26 -8.35 -25.10 -8.32
C LYS A 26 -9.36 -23.95 -8.39
N ILE A 27 -9.18 -22.98 -9.30
CA ILE A 27 -10.01 -21.77 -9.37
C ILE A 27 -10.73 -21.69 -10.72
N ASP A 28 -12.05 -21.78 -10.67
CA ASP A 28 -12.92 -21.51 -11.81
C ASP A 28 -13.17 -20.00 -11.97
N LEU A 29 -12.72 -19.43 -13.09
CA LEU A 29 -12.88 -18.01 -13.41
C LEU A 29 -14.34 -17.64 -13.74
N THR A 30 -15.09 -18.56 -14.32
CA THR A 30 -16.52 -18.40 -14.64
C THR A 30 -17.36 -18.20 -13.38
N ARG A 31 -17.02 -18.87 -12.28
CA ARG A 31 -17.69 -18.71 -10.97
C ARG A 31 -17.40 -17.36 -10.31
N ILE A 32 -16.34 -16.67 -10.75
CA ILE A 32 -15.97 -15.32 -10.28
C ILE A 32 -16.60 -14.24 -11.18
N GLY A 33 -17.23 -14.63 -12.29
CA GLY A 33 -17.85 -13.72 -13.26
C GLY A 33 -16.84 -13.01 -14.15
N THR A 34 -15.62 -13.55 -14.29
CA THR A 34 -14.57 -12.97 -15.13
C THR A 34 -14.21 -13.92 -16.27
N GLU A 35 -14.42 -13.49 -17.51
CA GLU A 35 -14.12 -14.32 -18.70
C GLU A 35 -12.68 -14.19 -19.20
N LYS A 36 -12.05 -13.03 -18.99
CA LYS A 36 -10.72 -12.72 -19.53
C LYS A 36 -9.86 -12.08 -18.45
N ILE A 37 -8.71 -12.69 -18.15
CA ILE A 37 -7.69 -12.11 -17.26
C ILE A 37 -6.45 -11.82 -18.10
N LYS A 38 -5.89 -10.61 -17.97
CA LYS A 38 -4.58 -10.30 -18.56
C LYS A 38 -3.49 -10.49 -17.53
N THR A 39 -2.35 -11.01 -17.94
CA THR A 39 -1.18 -11.16 -17.06
C THR A 39 -0.07 -10.23 -17.52
N ARG A 40 0.62 -9.61 -16.57
CA ARG A 40 1.85 -8.85 -16.84
C ARG A 40 2.80 -8.91 -15.67
N VAL A 41 4.08 -8.66 -15.93
CA VAL A 41 5.08 -8.48 -14.87
C VAL A 41 5.09 -7.01 -14.45
N GLY A 42 4.91 -6.77 -13.15
CA GLY A 42 4.97 -5.45 -12.54
C GLY A 42 6.40 -4.91 -12.45
N ALA A 43 6.53 -3.61 -12.16
CA ALA A 43 7.83 -2.96 -12.03
C ALA A 43 8.72 -3.59 -10.94
N THR A 44 8.13 -4.23 -9.92
CA THR A 44 8.86 -4.95 -8.86
C THR A 44 9.28 -6.37 -9.25
N GLY A 45 8.95 -6.83 -10.47
CA GLY A 45 9.17 -8.20 -10.93
C GLY A 45 8.07 -9.19 -10.53
N ALA A 46 7.05 -8.74 -9.82
CA ALA A 46 5.90 -9.54 -9.40
C ALA A 46 4.93 -9.79 -10.56
N LEU A 47 4.28 -10.95 -10.59
CA LEU A 47 3.23 -11.24 -11.56
C LEU A 47 1.92 -10.56 -11.14
N VAL A 48 1.32 -9.81 -12.06
CA VAL A 48 0.06 -9.07 -11.86
C VAL A 48 -1.02 -9.66 -12.75
N LEU A 49 -2.14 -10.04 -12.14
CA LEU A 49 -3.37 -10.43 -12.81
C LEU A 49 -4.29 -9.21 -12.91
N GLU A 50 -4.65 -8.85 -14.13
CA GLU A 50 -5.55 -7.74 -14.42
C GLU A 50 -6.94 -8.29 -14.74
N ILE A 51 -7.93 -7.83 -13.96
CA ILE A 51 -9.34 -8.18 -14.11
C ILE A 51 -10.05 -7.01 -14.81
N PRO A 52 -10.39 -7.11 -16.10
CA PRO A 52 -11.26 -6.17 -16.78
C PRO A 52 -12.72 -6.39 -16.35
N GLY A 53 -13.51 -5.31 -16.29
CA GLY A 53 -14.94 -5.38 -15.97
C GLY A 53 -15.41 -4.25 -15.05
N GLU A 54 -16.72 -4.12 -14.89
CA GLU A 54 -17.37 -3.13 -14.03
C GLU A 54 -17.29 -3.52 -12.55
N GLU A 55 -17.52 -4.81 -12.21
CA GLU A 55 -17.42 -5.34 -10.84
C GLU A 55 -16.01 -5.81 -10.44
N ARG A 56 -14.99 -5.36 -11.17
CA ARG A 56 -13.58 -5.74 -10.99
C ARG A 56 -13.09 -5.72 -9.54
N SER A 57 -13.59 -4.80 -8.71
CA SER A 57 -13.18 -4.67 -7.31
C SER A 57 -13.60 -5.88 -6.50
N LYS A 58 -14.88 -6.27 -6.54
CA LYS A 58 -15.41 -7.43 -5.83
C LYS A 58 -14.82 -8.73 -6.37
N GLN A 59 -14.72 -8.84 -7.69
CA GLN A 59 -14.15 -10.01 -8.37
C GLN A 59 -12.68 -10.23 -8.00
N ALA A 60 -11.92 -9.15 -7.88
CA ALA A 60 -10.54 -9.23 -7.45
C ALA A 60 -10.36 -9.58 -5.97
N ASP A 61 -11.28 -9.14 -5.11
CA ASP A 61 -11.27 -9.52 -3.69
C ASP A 61 -11.51 -11.02 -3.57
N LEU A 62 -12.56 -11.52 -4.23
CA LEU A 62 -12.88 -12.95 -4.31
C LEU A 62 -11.74 -13.78 -4.89
N LEU A 63 -11.10 -13.32 -5.97
CA LEU A 63 -9.96 -14.01 -6.56
C LEU A 63 -8.75 -13.98 -5.63
N ALA A 64 -8.47 -12.86 -4.97
CA ALA A 64 -7.35 -12.74 -4.05
C ALA A 64 -7.52 -13.65 -2.83
N ASP A 65 -8.73 -13.76 -2.27
CA ASP A 65 -8.99 -14.63 -1.12
C ASP A 65 -8.89 -16.11 -1.48
N LYS A 66 -9.44 -16.53 -2.62
CA LYS A 66 -9.24 -17.90 -3.12
C LYS A 66 -7.78 -18.21 -3.43
N LEU A 67 -7.05 -17.25 -4.01
CA LEU A 67 -5.62 -17.42 -4.27
C LEU A 67 -4.83 -17.51 -2.97
N LYS A 68 -5.18 -16.73 -1.93
CA LYS A 68 -4.60 -16.87 -0.58
C LYS A 68 -4.81 -18.28 -0.05
N GLU A 69 -6.02 -18.81 -0.10
CA GLU A 69 -6.33 -20.17 0.37
C GLU A 69 -5.50 -21.22 -0.37
N VAL A 70 -5.49 -21.16 -1.70
CA VAL A 70 -4.84 -22.17 -2.55
C VAL A 70 -3.31 -22.12 -2.50
N LEU A 71 -2.74 -20.91 -2.41
CA LEU A 71 -1.31 -20.67 -2.52
C LEU A 71 -0.71 -20.20 -1.18
N THR A 72 -1.37 -20.50 -0.07
CA THR A 72 -0.81 -20.33 1.28
C THR A 72 0.60 -20.95 1.29
N ASP A 73 1.57 -20.23 1.86
CA ASP A 73 3.01 -20.61 1.96
C ASP A 73 3.87 -20.53 0.69
N ARG A 74 3.30 -20.61 -0.52
CA ARG A 74 4.11 -20.62 -1.77
C ARG A 74 4.20 -19.27 -2.48
N ALA A 75 3.21 -18.41 -2.27
CA ALA A 75 3.22 -17.08 -2.86
C ALA A 75 2.58 -16.08 -1.91
N LYS A 76 3.12 -14.86 -1.90
CA LYS A 76 2.45 -13.76 -1.22
C LYS A 76 1.45 -13.13 -2.18
N ILE A 77 0.17 -13.26 -1.82
CA ILE A 77 -0.94 -12.68 -2.56
C ILE A 77 -1.29 -11.33 -1.96
N SER A 78 -1.26 -10.30 -2.79
CA SER A 78 -1.62 -8.95 -2.39
C SER A 78 -2.62 -8.37 -3.37
N ARG A 79 -3.60 -7.61 -2.87
CA ARG A 79 -4.51 -6.83 -3.70
C ARG A 79 -3.90 -5.44 -3.93
N PRO A 80 -3.34 -5.16 -5.12
CA PRO A 80 -2.70 -3.90 -5.38
C PRO A 80 -3.77 -2.83 -5.58
N GLN A 81 -4.00 -2.02 -4.55
CA GLN A 81 -4.78 -0.80 -4.67
C GLN A 81 -3.86 0.41 -4.55
N LYS A 82 -4.25 1.53 -5.18
CA LYS A 82 -3.54 2.78 -4.96
C LYS A 82 -3.74 3.19 -3.52
N MET A 83 -2.63 3.34 -2.79
CA MET A 83 -2.64 3.90 -1.45
C MET A 83 -2.46 5.41 -1.53
N GLY A 84 -3.19 6.13 -0.68
CA GLY A 84 -2.95 7.53 -0.36
C GLY A 84 -2.27 7.65 1.01
N GLU A 85 -1.44 8.67 1.17
CA GLU A 85 -0.85 9.01 2.46
C GLU A 85 -1.52 10.27 3.00
N LEU A 86 -1.91 10.23 4.27
CA LEU A 86 -2.52 11.32 5.01
C LEU A 86 -1.59 11.78 6.13
N ARG A 87 -1.66 13.06 6.47
CA ARG A 87 -1.09 13.62 7.68
C ARG A 87 -2.17 14.14 8.59
N LEU A 88 -2.25 13.56 9.77
CA LEU A 88 -3.07 14.03 10.86
C LEU A 88 -2.27 15.04 11.67
N LYS A 89 -2.86 16.20 11.97
CA LYS A 89 -2.28 17.26 12.80
C LYS A 89 -3.24 17.65 13.92
N GLY A 90 -2.69 18.01 15.07
CA GLY A 90 -3.49 18.44 16.22
C GLY A 90 -4.05 17.27 17.03
N LEU A 91 -3.36 16.13 17.03
CA LEU A 91 -3.75 14.99 17.86
C LEU A 91 -3.51 15.33 19.33
N GLU A 92 -4.50 15.05 20.16
CA GLU A 92 -4.48 15.19 21.63
C GLU A 92 -3.45 14.22 22.24
N ILE A 93 -3.01 14.39 23.50
CA ILE A 93 -1.89 13.66 24.13
C ILE A 93 -2.17 12.22 24.55
N SER A 94 -3.44 11.81 24.65
CA SER A 94 -3.85 10.43 24.94
C SER A 94 -4.17 9.61 23.70
N THR A 95 -4.43 10.26 22.55
CA THR A 95 -4.73 9.58 21.28
C THR A 95 -3.68 8.54 20.90
N SER A 96 -4.13 7.31 20.67
CA SER A 96 -3.26 6.21 20.24
C SER A 96 -3.21 6.10 18.71
N GLU A 97 -2.20 5.39 18.19
CA GLU A 97 -2.09 5.12 16.75
C GLU A 97 -3.26 4.25 16.25
N SER A 98 -3.72 3.29 17.07
CA SER A 98 -4.87 2.44 16.76
C SER A 98 -6.16 3.23 16.70
N GLU A 99 -6.42 4.11 17.68
CA GLU A 99 -7.61 4.97 17.68
C GLU A 99 -7.66 5.85 16.43
N ALA A 100 -6.52 6.42 16.03
CA ALA A 100 -6.42 7.20 14.81
C ALA A 100 -6.65 6.35 13.54
N ALA A 101 -6.17 5.10 13.51
CA ALA A 101 -6.40 4.17 12.42
C ALA A 101 -7.88 3.80 12.28
N GLU A 102 -8.55 3.53 13.40
CA GLU A 102 -9.99 3.21 13.46
C GLU A 102 -10.84 4.39 13.00
N ALA A 103 -10.52 5.62 13.43
CA ALA A 103 -11.21 6.82 12.99
C ALA A 103 -11.05 7.04 11.47
N VAL A 104 -9.84 6.88 10.94
CA VAL A 104 -9.56 6.95 9.49
C VAL A 104 -10.32 5.87 8.73
N ALA A 105 -10.34 4.63 9.23
CA ALA A 105 -11.07 3.53 8.62
C ALA A 105 -12.58 3.80 8.56
N LYS A 106 -13.16 4.28 9.67
CA LYS A 106 -14.58 4.60 9.80
C LYS A 106 -15.01 5.71 8.83
N VAL A 107 -14.28 6.82 8.79
CA VAL A 107 -14.61 7.95 7.89
C VAL A 107 -14.31 7.61 6.43
N GLY A 108 -13.22 6.88 6.19
CA GLY A 108 -12.80 6.46 4.86
C GLY A 108 -13.66 5.35 4.24
N GLY A 109 -14.42 4.62 5.05
CA GLY A 109 -15.17 3.44 4.64
C GLY A 109 -14.24 2.29 4.20
N CYS A 110 -13.09 2.15 4.85
CA CYS A 110 -12.14 1.06 4.59
C CYS A 110 -11.95 0.18 5.84
N GLN A 111 -11.37 -1.00 5.66
CA GLN A 111 -11.08 -1.89 6.80
C GLN A 111 -9.86 -1.37 7.57
N VAL A 112 -9.85 -1.56 8.90
CA VAL A 112 -8.71 -1.15 9.75
C VAL A 112 -7.41 -1.82 9.31
N GLY A 113 -7.46 -3.07 8.83
CA GLY A 113 -6.29 -3.78 8.30
C GLY A 113 -5.70 -3.18 7.01
N GLU A 114 -6.45 -2.33 6.30
CA GLU A 114 -5.96 -1.59 5.13
C GLU A 114 -5.32 -0.25 5.51
N VAL A 115 -5.45 0.17 6.77
CA VAL A 115 -4.89 1.40 7.29
C VAL A 115 -3.57 1.08 7.99
N LYS A 116 -2.50 1.73 7.56
CA LYS A 116 -1.18 1.64 8.19
C LYS A 116 -0.85 2.97 8.83
N THR A 117 -0.43 2.94 10.09
CA THR A 117 0.05 4.13 10.79
C THR A 117 1.57 4.11 10.88
N GLY A 118 2.16 5.30 10.88
CA GLY A 118 3.54 5.50 11.25
C GLY A 118 3.64 5.78 12.75
N ARG A 119 4.86 6.03 13.23
CA ARG A 119 5.05 6.49 14.60
C ARG A 119 4.50 7.89 14.79
N MET A 120 3.79 8.13 15.89
CA MET A 120 3.36 9.46 16.28
C MET A 120 4.58 10.36 16.54
N ARG A 121 4.57 11.58 16.00
CA ARG A 121 5.64 12.57 16.17
C ARG A 121 5.11 13.82 16.86
N VAL A 122 5.84 14.32 17.85
CA VAL A 122 5.53 15.58 18.53
C VAL A 122 6.09 16.72 17.69
N ALA A 123 5.23 17.67 17.31
CA ALA A 123 5.66 18.90 16.67
C ALA A 123 6.18 19.90 17.71
N TRP A 124 6.91 20.93 17.26
CA TRP A 124 7.51 21.93 18.14
C TRP A 124 6.50 22.70 19.02
N ASN A 125 5.23 22.72 18.63
CA ASN A 125 4.13 23.35 19.35
C ASN A 125 3.38 22.39 20.30
N ASN A 126 4.00 21.29 20.73
CA ASN A 126 3.43 20.21 21.57
C ASN A 126 2.24 19.44 20.98
N TYR A 127 1.71 19.82 19.80
CA TYR A 127 0.71 19.03 19.11
C TYR A 127 1.34 17.80 18.46
N ARG A 128 0.61 16.69 18.47
CA ARG A 128 1.08 15.45 17.87
C ARG A 128 0.60 15.33 16.42
N THR A 129 1.47 14.75 15.59
CA THR A 129 1.21 14.49 14.18
C THR A 129 1.37 13.00 13.89
N LEU A 130 0.53 12.48 13.00
CA LEU A 130 0.56 11.08 12.61
C LEU A 130 0.53 10.96 11.09
N TRP A 131 1.42 10.14 10.56
CA TRP A 131 1.35 9.69 9.18
C TRP A 131 0.46 8.46 9.11
N VAL A 132 -0.48 8.46 8.17
CA VAL A 132 -1.41 7.35 7.95
C VAL A 132 -1.45 7.01 6.47
N GLN A 133 -1.43 5.74 6.10
CA GLN A 133 -1.60 5.26 4.75
C GLN A 133 -2.88 4.43 4.66
N CYS A 134 -3.75 4.76 3.74
CA CYS A 134 -5.01 4.07 3.51
C CYS A 134 -5.31 4.00 1.99
N PRO A 135 -6.32 3.25 1.53
CA PRO A 135 -6.76 3.28 0.14
C PRO A 135 -6.97 4.70 -0.37
N LEU A 136 -6.51 5.02 -1.59
CA LEU A 136 -6.56 6.38 -2.15
C LEU A 136 -7.99 6.93 -2.22
N ALA A 137 -8.99 6.06 -2.44
CA ALA A 137 -10.40 6.45 -2.43
C ALA A 137 -10.83 6.93 -1.04
N ALA A 138 -10.45 6.23 0.03
CA ALA A 138 -10.67 6.65 1.41
C ALA A 138 -9.89 7.93 1.72
N ALA A 139 -8.61 7.98 1.36
CA ALA A 139 -7.74 9.13 1.60
C ALA A 139 -8.30 10.43 1.00
N LYS A 140 -8.82 10.38 -0.23
CA LYS A 140 -9.44 11.53 -0.89
C LYS A 140 -10.69 12.01 -0.16
N LYS A 141 -11.61 11.09 0.17
CA LYS A 141 -12.83 11.42 0.92
C LYS A 141 -12.51 12.09 2.24
N ILE A 142 -11.55 11.55 2.99
CA ILE A 142 -11.14 12.12 4.28
C ILE A 142 -10.51 13.50 4.11
N ALA A 143 -9.67 13.67 3.08
CA ALA A 143 -9.03 14.95 2.79
C ALA A 143 -10.01 16.03 2.31
N GLU A 144 -11.08 15.66 1.62
CA GLU A 144 -12.17 16.57 1.24
C GLU A 144 -12.94 17.08 2.45
N THR A 145 -13.14 16.24 3.48
CA THR A 145 -13.71 16.69 4.77
C THR A 145 -12.78 17.67 5.50
N GLY A 146 -11.46 17.54 5.32
CA GLY A 146 -10.43 18.42 5.89
C GLY A 146 -10.17 18.21 7.40
N ASN A 147 -11.19 17.80 8.15
CA ASN A 147 -11.11 17.51 9.58
C ASN A 147 -11.87 16.23 9.91
N ILE A 148 -11.33 15.45 10.85
CA ILE A 148 -12.00 14.26 11.40
C ILE A 148 -12.00 14.30 12.91
N LYS A 149 -13.06 13.76 13.52
CA LYS A 149 -13.14 13.57 14.96
C LYS A 149 -12.33 12.33 15.35
N ILE A 150 -11.37 12.50 16.24
CA ILE A 150 -10.61 11.41 16.88
C ILE A 150 -10.66 11.66 18.38
N GLY A 151 -11.13 10.66 19.14
CA GLY A 151 -11.49 10.85 20.54
C GLY A 151 -12.46 12.02 20.70
N TRP A 152 -12.03 13.06 21.42
CA TRP A 152 -12.82 14.27 21.70
C TRP A 152 -12.45 15.48 20.84
N THR A 153 -11.40 15.39 20.02
CA THR A 153 -10.86 16.54 19.29
C THR A 153 -11.11 16.47 17.79
N GLN A 154 -11.15 17.64 17.16
CA GLN A 154 -11.16 17.80 15.71
C GLN A 154 -9.71 17.79 15.21
N THR A 155 -9.32 16.72 14.53
CA THR A 155 -7.99 16.54 13.97
C THR A 155 -7.97 16.99 12.52
N LYS A 156 -7.03 17.87 12.15
CA LYS A 156 -6.86 18.31 10.77
C LYS A 156 -6.22 17.21 9.94
N VAL A 157 -6.72 16.97 8.73
CA VAL A 157 -6.21 15.97 7.81
C VAL A 157 -5.70 16.63 6.54
N GLU A 158 -4.49 16.26 6.12
CA GLU A 158 -3.89 16.72 4.88
C GLU A 158 -3.49 15.53 4.00
N LEU A 159 -3.98 15.49 2.76
CA LEU A 159 -3.52 14.51 1.77
C LEU A 159 -2.09 14.86 1.33
N LEU A 160 -1.18 13.90 1.47
CA LEU A 160 0.19 14.07 1.04
C LEU A 160 0.32 13.78 -0.46
N GLN A 161 1.12 14.60 -1.12
CA GLN A 161 1.48 14.34 -2.50
C GLN A 161 2.20 13.00 -2.62
N ALA A 162 1.85 12.23 -3.65
CA ALA A 162 2.49 10.95 -3.93
C ALA A 162 3.99 11.19 -4.13
N ARG A 163 4.82 10.50 -3.36
CA ARG A 163 6.27 10.59 -3.50
C ARG A 163 6.67 10.09 -4.88
N ALA A 164 7.60 10.81 -5.51
CA ALA A 164 8.22 10.34 -6.74
C ALA A 164 8.87 8.97 -6.52
N LEU A 165 8.83 8.13 -7.56
CA LEU A 165 9.46 6.82 -7.53
C LEU A 165 10.94 6.97 -7.16
N GLN A 166 11.41 6.25 -6.14
CA GLN A 166 12.79 6.28 -5.67
C GLN A 166 13.39 4.88 -5.69
N CYS A 167 14.63 4.78 -6.15
CA CYS A 167 15.40 3.56 -6.19
C CYS A 167 16.05 3.31 -4.83
N PHE A 168 15.68 2.23 -4.15
CA PHE A 168 16.28 1.86 -2.86
C PHE A 168 17.72 1.30 -2.96
N LYS A 169 18.30 1.23 -4.16
CA LYS A 169 19.72 0.88 -4.35
C LYS A 169 20.60 2.13 -4.41
N CYS A 170 20.34 3.07 -5.32
CA CYS A 170 21.18 4.26 -5.49
C CYS A 170 20.59 5.53 -4.85
N LEU A 171 19.36 5.46 -4.36
CA LEU A 171 18.56 6.55 -3.79
C LEU A 171 18.07 7.63 -4.79
N GLU A 172 18.36 7.45 -6.08
CA GLU A 172 17.90 8.31 -7.17
C GLU A 172 16.42 8.12 -7.49
N ARG A 173 15.80 9.15 -8.10
CA ARG A 173 14.39 9.14 -8.49
C ARG A 173 14.18 8.55 -9.89
N GLY A 174 12.93 8.20 -10.21
CA GLY A 174 12.48 7.82 -11.55
C GLY A 174 12.56 6.33 -11.88
N HIS A 175 13.15 5.49 -11.03
CA HIS A 175 13.24 4.06 -11.26
C HIS A 175 13.20 3.22 -9.97
N VAL A 176 12.96 1.93 -10.12
CA VAL A 176 13.01 0.91 -9.07
C VAL A 176 14.33 0.16 -9.10
N GLN A 177 14.70 -0.45 -7.98
CA GLN A 177 15.94 -1.20 -7.80
C GLN A 177 16.22 -2.25 -8.90
N ILE A 178 15.19 -2.96 -9.36
CA ILE A 178 15.36 -4.00 -10.39
C ILE A 178 15.76 -3.44 -11.76
N ASN A 179 15.47 -2.16 -12.01
CA ASN A 179 15.83 -1.44 -13.22
C ASN A 179 17.02 -0.50 -12.98
N CYS A 180 17.70 -0.59 -11.83
CA CYS A 180 18.81 0.28 -11.48
C CYS A 180 20.07 -0.12 -12.25
N LYS A 181 20.59 0.81 -13.06
CA LYS A 181 21.86 0.65 -13.79
C LYS A 181 23.07 1.23 -13.05
N SER A 182 22.85 1.88 -11.90
CA SER A 182 23.95 2.48 -11.12
C SER A 182 24.81 1.40 -10.46
N SER A 183 26.12 1.63 -10.45
CA SER A 183 27.09 0.85 -9.69
C SER A 183 27.07 1.17 -8.20
N ASN A 184 26.56 2.34 -7.81
CA ASN A 184 26.56 2.78 -6.42
C ASN A 184 25.48 2.04 -5.61
N ASP A 185 25.90 1.31 -4.56
CA ASP A 185 25.00 0.59 -3.67
C ASP A 185 24.91 1.27 -2.31
N ARG A 186 23.78 1.91 -2.08
CA ARG A 186 23.40 2.66 -0.87
C ARG A 186 22.20 2.00 -0.19
N ARG A 187 21.99 0.70 -0.35
CA ARG A 187 20.87 -0.03 0.30
C ARG A 187 20.92 0.05 1.82
N ALA A 188 22.12 0.16 2.39
CA ALA A 188 22.32 0.29 3.84
C ALA A 188 22.03 1.71 4.36
N ASN A 189 21.83 2.67 3.46
CA ASN A 189 21.64 4.06 3.82
C ASN A 189 20.15 4.37 4.00
N CYS A 190 19.86 5.30 4.89
CA CYS A 190 18.53 5.84 5.09
C CYS A 190 18.03 6.47 3.78
N TYR A 191 16.95 5.93 3.21
CA TYR A 191 16.41 6.45 1.95
C TYR A 191 15.84 7.88 2.05
N ARG A 192 15.68 8.42 3.26
CA ARG A 192 15.23 9.79 3.50
C ARG A 192 16.37 10.81 3.42
N CYS A 193 17.48 10.57 4.12
CA CYS A 193 18.59 11.53 4.20
C CYS A 193 19.86 11.09 3.47
N GLY A 194 19.98 9.81 3.09
CA GLY A 194 21.16 9.27 2.41
C GLY A 194 22.27 8.79 3.34
N GLU A 195 22.13 8.96 4.65
CA GLU A 195 23.16 8.57 5.64
C GLU A 195 22.97 7.13 6.15
N PRO A 196 24.06 6.40 6.44
CA PRO A 196 23.99 5.06 7.03
C PRO A 196 23.62 5.11 8.53
N GLY A 197 23.46 3.92 9.13
CA GLY A 197 23.33 3.77 10.59
C GLY A 197 21.93 3.89 11.17
N HIS A 198 20.92 4.23 10.37
CA HIS A 198 19.52 4.28 10.82
C HIS A 198 18.52 4.01 9.70
N LEU A 199 17.29 3.64 10.07
CA LEU A 199 16.17 3.49 9.15
C LEU A 199 15.41 4.81 9.02
N ALA A 200 14.71 5.02 7.91
CA ALA A 200 13.93 6.25 7.70
C ALA A 200 12.85 6.51 8.76
N ARG A 201 12.40 5.48 9.50
CA ARG A 201 11.49 5.63 10.64
C ARG A 201 12.16 6.32 11.83
N ASP A 202 13.45 6.09 12.01
CA ASP A 202 14.31 6.62 13.07
C ASP A 202 15.09 7.86 12.59
N CYS A 203 14.82 8.34 11.37
CA CYS A 203 15.47 9.51 10.80
C CYS A 203 14.92 10.79 11.43
N SER A 204 15.85 11.57 12.00
CA SER A 204 15.64 12.86 12.67
C SER A 204 15.71 14.07 11.74
N SER A 205 16.12 13.86 10.49
CA SER A 205 16.11 14.86 9.41
C SER A 205 14.69 15.14 8.89
#